data_AF-A0A2H4ZIV3-F1
#
_entry.id   AF-A0A2H4ZIV3-F1
#
_cell.length_a   1.000
_cell.length_b   1.000
_cell.length_c   1.000
_cell.angle_alpha   90.00
_cell.angle_beta   90.00
_cell.angle_gamma   90.00
#
_symmetry.space_group_name_H-M   'P 1'
#
loop_
_entity.id
_entity.type
_entity.pdbx_description
1 polymer ?
#
loop_
_entity_poly.entity_id
_entity_poly.type
_entity_poly.pdbx_seq_one_letter_code
_entity_poly.pdbx_strand_id
1 'polypeptide(L)'
;MSDYIPKKRGLLILDWYVPINILLLILVMCVFFTRYTFGYGLLNGCLPADFYMIDHSDKTIKTGELIAFNMPKSVRFIPENERVIKIVAGVGGDKLKVTMDGVYNGDKFFEG
;
A
#
# COMPACT_ATOMS: atom_id res chain seq x y z
N MET A 1 52.74 8.10 43.61
CA MET A 1 52.06 8.40 42.33
C MET A 1 51.44 7.09 41.87
N SER A 2 50.17 6.86 42.19
CA SER A 2 49.49 5.59 41.91
C SER A 2 48.58 5.82 40.70
N ASP A 3 48.91 5.13 39.60
CA ASP A 3 48.16 5.15 38.35
C ASP A 3 46.72 4.72 38.58
N TYR A 4 45.79 5.64 38.38
CA TYR A 4 44.37 5.36 38.37
C TYR A 4 44.00 4.78 37.01
N ILE A 5 44.08 3.45 36.87
CA ILE A 5 43.54 2.75 35.71
C ILE A 5 42.07 2.42 36.00
N PRO A 6 41.09 3.11 35.38
CA PRO A 6 39.69 2.73 35.58
C PRO A 6 39.43 1.38 34.89
N LYS A 7 39.35 0.33 35.71
CA LYS A 7 39.08 -1.04 35.30
C LYS A 7 37.57 -1.30 35.20
N LYS A 8 36.85 -0.56 34.35
CA LYS A 8 35.59 -1.02 33.73
C LYS A 8 35.43 -0.27 32.42
N ARG A 9 35.82 -0.91 31.31
CA ARG A 9 35.20 -0.61 30.01
C ARG A 9 33.75 -1.02 30.18
N GLY A 10 32.89 -0.05 30.48
CA GLY A 10 31.46 -0.27 30.65
C GLY A 10 30.97 -1.04 29.44
N LEU A 11 30.44 -2.24 29.68
CA LEU A 11 29.46 -2.82 28.78
C LEU A 11 28.47 -1.70 28.49
N LEU A 12 28.32 -1.34 27.21
CA LEU A 12 27.43 -0.29 26.69
C LEU A 12 26.37 0.06 27.73
N ILE A 13 26.47 1.24 28.35
CA ILE A 13 25.34 1.82 29.08
C ILE A 13 24.31 2.06 27.97
N LEU A 14 23.52 1.03 27.68
CA LEU A 14 22.43 1.10 26.75
C LEU A 14 21.44 2.02 27.44
N ASP A 15 21.46 3.28 27.02
CA ASP A 15 20.55 4.28 27.52
C ASP A 15 19.14 3.70 27.45
N TRP A 16 18.42 3.65 28.57
CA TRP A 16 17.12 2.98 28.68
C TRP A 16 16.09 3.58 27.70
N TYR A 17 16.34 4.79 27.22
CA TYR A 17 15.57 5.40 26.14
C TYR A 17 15.68 4.63 24.82
N VAL A 18 16.80 3.98 24.49
CA VAL A 18 16.97 3.22 23.25
C VAL A 18 15.95 2.08 23.12
N PRO A 19 15.85 1.12 24.07
CA PRO A 19 14.86 0.06 23.97
C PRO A 19 13.42 0.58 24.03
N ILE A 20 13.14 1.65 24.78
CA ILE A 20 11.80 2.28 24.81
C ILE A 20 11.43 2.86 23.44
N ASN A 21 12.33 3.62 22.80
CA ASN A 21 12.08 4.20 21.49
C ASN A 21 11.91 3.12 20.41
N ILE A 22 12.70 2.04 20.48
CA ILE A 22 12.53 0.88 19.59
C ILE A 22 11.15 0.23 19.80
N LEU A 23 10.74 0.01 21.05
CA LEU A 23 9.43 -0.55 21.37
C LEU A 23 8.29 0.34 20.83
N LEU A 24 8.41 1.66 20.97
CA LEU A 24 7.44 2.62 20.47
C LEU A 24 7.35 2.58 18.94
N LEU A 25 8.49 2.53 18.25
CA LEU A 25 8.54 2.38 16.80
C LEU A 25 7.89 1.07 16.35
N ILE A 26 8.16 -0.04 17.03
CA ILE A 26 7.53 -1.34 16.73
C ILE A 26 6.01 -1.23 16.90
N LEU A 27 5.53 -0.62 17.99
CA LEU A 27 4.10 -0.47 18.24
C LEU A 27 3.43 0.38 17.15
N VAL A 28 4.04 1.50 16.77
CA VAL A 28 3.56 2.36 15.67
C VAL A 28 3.50 1.58 14.36
N MET A 29 4.55 0.82 14.03
CA MET A 29 4.59 0.01 12.81
C MET A 29 3.54 -1.11 12.84
N CYS A 30 3.34 -1.78 13.97
CA CYS A 30 2.29 -2.79 14.13
C CYS A 30 0.91 -2.20 13.86
N VAL A 31 0.58 -1.05 14.48
CA VAL A 31 -0.70 -0.38 14.26
C VAL A 31 -0.85 0.04 12.80
N PHE A 32 0.21 0.60 12.20
CA PHE A 32 0.22 1.01 10.80
C PHE A 32 -0.08 -0.17 9.84
N PHE A 33 0.59 -1.31 10.04
CA PHE A 33 0.40 -2.50 9.19
C PHE A 33 -0.92 -3.24 9.41
N THR A 34 -1.70 -2.90 10.44
CA THR A 34 -3.09 -3.40 10.54
C THR A 34 -4.00 -2.79 9.47
N ARG A 35 -3.68 -1.58 9.00
CA ARG A 35 -4.48 -0.82 8.02
C ARG A 35 -3.83 -0.76 6.65
N TYR A 36 -2.52 -0.60 6.58
CA TYR A 36 -1.81 -0.36 5.32
C TYR A 36 -0.91 -1.53 4.93
N THR A 37 -0.88 -1.85 3.64
CA THR A 37 0.11 -2.79 3.09
C THR A 37 0.79 -2.18 1.89
N PHE A 38 2.10 -2.38 1.77
CA PHE A 38 2.82 -2.02 0.55
C PHE A 38 2.72 -3.15 -0.47
N GLY A 39 2.66 -2.78 -1.75
CA GLY A 39 2.79 -3.72 -2.85
C GLY A 39 3.71 -3.15 -3.93
N TYR A 40 4.23 -4.07 -4.74
CA TYR A 40 5.10 -3.77 -5.86
C TYR A 40 4.35 -4.06 -7.17
N GLY A 41 4.43 -3.12 -8.12
CA GLY A 41 3.76 -3.18 -9.41
C GLY A 41 4.23 -4.36 -10.25
N LEU A 42 3.30 -5.27 -10.53
CA LEU A 42 3.47 -6.37 -11.49
C LEU A 42 3.09 -5.96 -12.94
N LEU A 43 2.50 -4.78 -13.12
CA LEU A 43 1.94 -4.33 -14.39
C LEU A 43 2.80 -3.19 -14.95
N ASN A 44 3.79 -3.56 -15.76
CA ASN A 44 4.56 -2.67 -16.61
C ASN A 44 3.61 -1.76 -17.41
N GLY A 45 3.42 -0.51 -16.97
CA GLY A 45 2.86 0.57 -17.81
C GLY A 45 1.48 1.15 -17.45
N CYS A 46 0.66 0.51 -16.60
CA CYS A 46 -0.66 1.08 -16.26
C CYS A 46 -0.67 2.03 -15.05
N LEU A 47 0.37 1.99 -14.21
CA LEU A 47 0.53 2.84 -13.04
C LEU A 47 1.90 3.54 -13.12
N PRO A 48 1.99 4.85 -12.83
CA PRO A 48 3.23 5.62 -12.93
C PRO A 48 4.23 5.32 -11.80
N ALA A 49 3.93 4.34 -10.93
CA ALA A 49 4.72 4.03 -9.75
C ALA A 49 4.86 2.52 -9.57
N ASP A 50 6.09 2.08 -9.30
CA ASP A 50 6.42 0.68 -9.02
C ASP A 50 6.08 0.26 -7.59
N PHE A 51 5.93 1.23 -6.68
CA PHE A 51 5.57 1.00 -5.28
C PHE A 51 4.28 1.73 -4.93
N TYR A 52 3.35 1.02 -4.30
CA TYR A 52 2.09 1.58 -3.84
C TYR A 52 1.76 1.12 -2.43
N MET A 53 0.98 1.95 -1.74
CA MET A 53 0.42 1.67 -0.42
C MET A 53 -1.08 1.44 -0.56
N ILE A 54 -1.57 0.30 -0.08
CA ILE A 54 -2.98 -0.07 -0.09
C ILE A 54 -3.56 0.18 1.30
N ASP A 55 -4.64 0.97 1.37
CA ASP A 55 -5.45 1.13 2.56
C ASP A 55 -6.54 0.03 2.62
N HIS A 56 -6.58 -0.74 3.70
CA HIS A 56 -7.58 -1.78 3.92
C HIS A 56 -8.79 -1.32 4.73
N SER A 57 -8.75 -0.12 5.33
CA SER A 57 -9.83 0.39 6.17
C SER A 57 -10.88 1.16 5.38
N ASP A 58 -10.48 1.94 4.38
CA ASP A 58 -11.42 2.66 3.54
C ASP A 58 -12.04 1.72 2.50
N LYS A 59 -13.37 1.66 2.48
CA LYS A 59 -14.17 0.85 1.53
C LYS A 59 -15.08 1.74 0.67
N THR A 60 -14.94 3.05 0.77
CA THR A 60 -15.63 3.96 -0.13
C THR A 60 -15.01 3.83 -1.51
N ILE A 61 -15.87 3.82 -2.53
CA ILE A 61 -15.46 3.68 -3.93
C ILE A 61 -16.07 4.85 -4.67
N LYS A 62 -15.22 5.66 -5.31
CA LYS A 62 -15.64 6.79 -6.14
C LYS A 62 -15.01 6.70 -7.52
N THR A 63 -15.72 7.23 -8.50
CA THR A 63 -15.26 7.32 -9.88
C THR A 63 -13.93 8.10 -9.98
N GLY A 64 -12.93 7.50 -10.60
CA GLY A 64 -11.57 8.02 -10.74
C GLY A 64 -10.58 7.56 -9.66
N GLU A 65 -11.02 6.88 -8.61
CA GLU A 65 -10.12 6.31 -7.61
C GLU A 65 -9.43 5.03 -8.13
N LEU A 66 -8.25 4.74 -7.59
CA LEU A 66 -7.55 3.47 -7.80
C LEU A 66 -7.94 2.51 -6.69
N ILE A 67 -8.39 1.32 -7.07
CA ILE A 67 -8.77 0.28 -6.12
C ILE A 67 -7.92 -0.97 -6.33
N ALA A 68 -7.58 -1.62 -5.21
CA ALA A 68 -6.97 -2.93 -5.19
C ALA A 68 -8.01 -3.97 -4.77
N PHE A 69 -8.23 -5.00 -5.58
CA PHE A 69 -9.16 -6.07 -5.26
C PHE A 69 -8.64 -7.42 -5.73
N ASN A 70 -9.14 -8.49 -5.13
CA ASN A 70 -8.86 -9.84 -5.61
C ASN A 70 -9.90 -10.21 -6.67
N MET A 71 -9.44 -10.75 -7.78
CA MET A 71 -10.31 -11.08 -8.89
C MET A 71 -11.31 -12.17 -8.48
N PRO A 72 -12.63 -11.92 -8.51
CA PRO A 72 -13.61 -12.87 -7.98
C PRO A 72 -13.82 -14.11 -8.86
N LYS A 73 -13.38 -14.05 -10.12
CA LYS A 73 -13.45 -15.15 -11.08
C LYS A 73 -12.34 -14.98 -12.11
N SER A 74 -11.83 -16.10 -12.64
CA SER A 74 -10.86 -16.05 -13.72
C SER A 74 -11.42 -15.30 -14.94
N VAL A 75 -10.66 -14.32 -15.43
CA VAL A 75 -10.94 -13.62 -16.69
C VAL A 75 -9.73 -13.74 -17.61
N ARG A 76 -9.88 -13.27 -18.84
CA ARG A 76 -8.79 -13.33 -19.83
C ARG A 76 -7.53 -12.67 -19.24
N PHE A 77 -6.47 -13.44 -19.11
CA PHE A 77 -5.15 -13.05 -18.57
C PHE A 77 -5.03 -12.83 -17.06
N ILE A 78 -6.10 -13.00 -16.26
CA ILE A 78 -6.06 -12.80 -14.80
C ILE A 78 -6.77 -13.99 -14.12
N PRO A 79 -6.02 -14.93 -13.49
CA PRO A 79 -6.60 -15.97 -12.65
C PRO A 79 -7.49 -15.47 -11.52
N GLU A 80 -8.32 -16.37 -11.01
CA GLU A 80 -9.13 -16.13 -9.82
C GLU A 80 -8.25 -15.84 -8.60
N ASN A 81 -8.73 -14.95 -7.73
CA ASN A 81 -8.08 -14.48 -6.51
C ASN A 81 -6.74 -13.76 -6.72
N GLU A 82 -6.32 -13.50 -7.95
CA GLU A 82 -5.17 -12.63 -8.22
C GLU A 82 -5.50 -11.20 -7.82
N ARG A 83 -4.55 -10.54 -7.14
CA ARG A 83 -4.70 -9.14 -6.74
C ARG A 83 -4.43 -8.23 -7.93
N VAL A 84 -5.42 -7.42 -8.27
CA VAL A 84 -5.38 -6.47 -9.37
C VAL A 84 -5.65 -5.05 -8.88
N ILE A 85 -5.02 -4.09 -9.53
CA ILE A 85 -5.22 -2.65 -9.28
C ILE A 85 -5.72 -2.02 -10.56
N LYS A 86 -6.86 -1.33 -10.48
CA LYS A 86 -7.49 -0.66 -11.62
C LYS A 86 -8.17 0.64 -11.18
N ILE A 87 -8.38 1.54 -12.14
CA ILE A 87 -9.15 2.76 -11.96
C ILE A 87 -10.65 2.48 -12.00
N VAL A 88 -11.40 3.15 -11.14
CA VAL A 88 -12.86 3.06 -11.09
C VAL A 88 -13.45 3.94 -12.19
N ALA A 89 -13.86 3.34 -13.32
CA ALA A 89 -14.49 4.06 -14.41
C ALA A 89 -15.93 4.52 -14.08
N GLY A 90 -16.61 3.85 -13.15
CA GLY A 90 -17.95 4.23 -12.68
C GLY A 90 -18.41 3.44 -11.47
N VAL A 91 -19.44 3.96 -10.81
CA VAL A 91 -20.08 3.36 -9.63
C VAL A 91 -21.55 3.07 -9.89
N GLY A 92 -22.23 2.41 -8.95
CA GLY A 92 -23.65 2.07 -9.07
C GLY A 92 -24.51 3.31 -9.34
N GLY A 93 -25.26 3.29 -10.44
CA GLY A 93 -26.08 4.41 -10.91
C GLY A 93 -25.50 5.16 -12.11
N ASP A 94 -24.22 4.98 -12.42
CA ASP A 94 -23.59 5.62 -13.58
C ASP A 94 -24.02 4.97 -14.91
N LYS A 95 -24.08 5.79 -15.96
CA LYS A 95 -24.29 5.32 -17.33
C LYS A 95 -22.95 5.35 -18.08
N LEU A 96 -22.39 4.16 -18.30
CA LEU A 96 -21.11 4.01 -18.97
C LEU A 96 -21.29 3.72 -20.46
N LYS A 97 -20.46 4.33 -21.29
CA LYS A 97 -20.34 3.97 -22.72
C LYS A 97 -18.98 3.30 -22.91
N VAL A 98 -19.01 2.02 -23.28
CA VAL A 98 -17.79 1.24 -23.56
C VAL A 98 -17.54 1.25 -25.05
N THR A 99 -16.31 1.57 -25.44
CA THR A 99 -15.84 1.63 -26.83
C THR A 99 -14.54 0.84 -26.97
N MET A 100 -13.97 0.75 -28.18
CA MET A 100 -12.72 0.02 -28.40
C MET A 100 -11.49 0.72 -27.80
N ASP A 101 -11.58 2.05 -27.65
CA ASP A 101 -10.55 2.92 -27.07
C ASP A 101 -10.61 2.98 -25.54
N GLY A 102 -11.76 2.69 -24.91
CA GLY A 102 -11.86 2.71 -23.45
C GLY A 102 -13.29 2.80 -22.93
N VAL A 103 -13.44 3.41 -21.76
CA VAL A 103 -14.72 3.57 -21.06
C VAL A 103 -15.00 5.04 -20.81
N TYR A 104 -16.18 5.50 -21.22
CA TYR A 104 -16.66 6.85 -20.97
C TYR A 104 -17.71 6.86 -19.85
N ASN A 105 -17.58 7.80 -18.92
CA ASN A 105 -18.56 8.12 -17.89
C ASN A 105 -18.94 9.60 -18.02
N GLY A 106 -20.02 9.89 -18.76
CA GLY A 106 -20.30 11.24 -19.23
C GLY A 106 -19.17 11.75 -20.12
N ASP A 107 -18.58 12.88 -19.73
CA ASP A 107 -17.46 13.51 -20.45
C ASP A 107 -16.08 12.96 -20.04
N LYS A 108 -16.01 12.10 -19.01
CA LYS A 108 -14.75 11.51 -18.54
C LYS A 108 -14.40 10.26 -19.35
N PHE A 109 -13.15 10.19 -19.80
CA PHE A 109 -12.60 9.03 -20.49
C PHE A 109 -11.61 8.28 -19.60
N PHE A 110 -11.73 6.95 -19.59
CA PHE A 110 -10.86 6.02 -18.89
C PHE A 110 -10.28 5.04 -19.90
N GLU A 111 -8.95 5.09 -20.06
CA GLU A 111 -8.22 4.19 -20.96
C GLU A 111 -8.25 2.75 -20.42
N GLY A 112 -8.47 1.78 -21.32
CA GLY A 112 -8.70 0.36 -21.01
C GLY A 112 -7.43 -0.49 -20.97
#